data_AF-A0A7L1EK58-F1
#
_entry.id   AF-A0A7L1EK58-F1
#
_cell.length_a   1.000
_cell.length_b   1.000
_cell.length_c   1.000
_cell.angle_alpha   90.00
_cell.angle_beta   90.00
_cell.angle_gamma   90.00
#
_symmetry.space_group_name_H-M   'P 1'
#
loop_
_entity.id
_entity.type
_entity.pdbx_description
1 polymer ?
#
loop_
_entity_poly.entity_id
_entity_poly.type
_entity_poly.pdbx_seq_one_letter_code
_entity_poly.pdbx_strand_id
1 'polypeptide(L)'
;PVPNLPAAPGGAGTELRRLRFRQFQYREAAGPREVWRRLRELSRRWLRPEERSKEQIMELLVLEQFLSILPEDIQSWVWVRHPESCAQAVALAESFQPGAADPGGIWEQQVTVRVKVGDREEPGDLGTPTSPSSEPPREEEEPQE
;
A
#
# COMPACT_ATOMS: atom_id res chain seq x y z
N PRO A 1 -10.89 4.82 -43.34
CA PRO A 1 -10.44 5.82 -42.35
C PRO A 1 -10.68 5.31 -40.92
N VAL A 2 -9.68 4.64 -40.35
CA VAL A 2 -9.66 4.32 -38.92
C VAL A 2 -9.46 5.62 -38.13
N PRO A 3 -10.30 5.94 -37.14
CA PRO A 3 -10.05 7.10 -36.31
C PRO A 3 -8.77 6.84 -35.49
N ASN A 4 -7.86 7.80 -35.60
CA ASN A 4 -6.59 7.86 -34.91
C ASN A 4 -6.87 7.92 -33.40
N LEU A 5 -6.76 6.78 -32.69
CA LEU A 5 -6.74 6.79 -31.24
C LEU A 5 -5.45 7.48 -30.80
N PRO A 6 -5.50 8.50 -29.93
CA PRO A 6 -4.29 9.06 -29.35
C PRO A 6 -3.63 7.94 -28.54
N ALA A 7 -2.41 7.57 -28.93
CA ALA A 7 -1.52 6.79 -28.08
C ALA A 7 -1.33 7.60 -26.79
N ALA A 8 -2.02 7.23 -25.71
CA ALA A 8 -1.82 7.82 -24.39
C ALA A 8 -0.41 7.45 -23.90
N PRO A 9 0.58 8.39 -23.91
CA PRO A 9 1.95 8.05 -23.59
C PRO A 9 2.23 8.51 -22.16
N GLY A 10 1.88 7.69 -21.16
CA GLY A 10 2.13 8.09 -19.77
C GLY A 10 1.78 7.06 -18.70
N GLY A 11 0.48 6.75 -18.56
CA GLY A 11 -0.05 5.93 -17.47
C GLY A 11 0.39 4.46 -17.47
N ALA A 12 0.25 3.76 -18.60
CA ALA A 12 0.55 2.33 -18.69
C ALA A 12 2.03 1.99 -18.36
N GLY A 13 2.94 2.89 -18.71
CA GLY A 13 4.36 2.72 -18.41
C GLY A 13 4.66 2.84 -16.91
N THR A 14 3.97 3.73 -16.20
CA THR A 14 4.14 3.91 -14.75
C THR A 14 3.54 2.73 -13.99
N GLU A 15 2.37 2.26 -14.40
CA GLU A 15 1.71 1.10 -13.80
C GLU A 15 2.51 -0.19 -14.02
N LEU A 16 3.08 -0.39 -15.21
CA LEU A 16 3.94 -1.55 -15.46
C LEU A 16 5.18 -1.54 -14.56
N ARG A 17 5.79 -0.38 -14.32
CA ARG A 17 6.94 -0.24 -13.42
C ARG A 17 6.55 -0.48 -11.97
N ARG A 18 5.37 -0.01 -11.55
CA ARG A 18 4.79 -0.30 -10.24
C ARG A 18 4.63 -1.81 -10.03
N LEU A 19 3.97 -2.49 -10.97
CA LEU A 19 3.73 -3.92 -10.89
C LEU A 19 5.04 -4.69 -10.81
N ARG A 20 6.07 -4.30 -11.58
CA ARG A 20 7.40 -4.90 -11.48
C ARG A 20 8.06 -4.70 -10.13
N PHE A 21 7.88 -3.55 -9.49
CA PHE A 21 8.35 -3.33 -8.12
C PHE A 21 7.62 -4.20 -7.10
N ARG A 22 6.28 -4.28 -7.19
CA ARG A 22 5.44 -5.03 -6.22
C ARG A 22 5.51 -6.56 -6.39
N GLN A 23 5.70 -7.03 -7.62
CA GLN A 23 5.74 -8.47 -7.94
C GLN A 23 7.15 -9.07 -7.84
N PHE A 24 8.18 -8.25 -7.61
CA PHE A 24 9.56 -8.72 -7.45
C PHE A 24 9.67 -9.68 -6.25
N GLN A 25 10.17 -10.89 -6.51
CA GLN A 25 10.30 -11.94 -5.50
C GLN A 25 11.75 -12.12 -5.08
N TYR A 26 11.95 -12.52 -3.82
CA TYR A 26 13.29 -12.79 -3.26
C TYR A 26 14.08 -13.81 -4.09
N ARG A 27 13.39 -14.83 -4.63
CA ARG A 27 13.99 -15.90 -5.45
C ARG A 27 14.63 -15.42 -6.77
N GLU A 28 14.28 -14.21 -7.23
CA GLU A 28 14.83 -13.63 -8.46
C GLU A 28 16.26 -13.08 -8.27
N ALA A 29 16.80 -13.12 -7.05
CA ALA A 29 18.09 -12.55 -6.72
C ALA A 29 18.96 -13.52 -5.90
N ALA A 30 20.28 -13.37 -6.03
CA ALA A 30 21.28 -14.25 -5.42
C ALA A 30 21.44 -14.09 -3.89
N GLY A 31 20.71 -13.14 -3.28
CA GLY A 31 20.77 -12.91 -1.84
C GLY A 31 20.17 -11.57 -1.42
N PRO A 32 20.16 -11.26 -0.12
CA PRO A 32 19.43 -10.12 0.45
C PRO A 32 19.97 -8.77 -0.03
N ARG A 33 21.29 -8.68 -0.25
CA ARG A 33 21.93 -7.46 -0.75
C ARG A 33 21.58 -7.17 -2.21
N GLU A 34 21.41 -8.22 -3.00
CA GLU A 34 20.98 -8.11 -4.40
C GLU A 34 19.49 -7.76 -4.48
N VAL A 35 18.66 -8.40 -3.66
CA VAL A 35 17.24 -8.05 -3.47
C VAL A 35 17.08 -6.56 -3.14
N TRP A 36 17.82 -6.05 -2.16
CA TRP A 36 17.77 -4.63 -1.79
C TRP A 36 18.18 -3.70 -2.94
N ARG A 37 19.27 -4.04 -3.65
CA ARG A 37 19.72 -3.25 -4.81
C ARG A 37 18.63 -3.22 -5.88
N ARG A 38 18.04 -4.37 -6.19
CA ARG A 38 17.01 -4.50 -7.21
C ARG A 38 15.72 -3.76 -6.84
N LEU A 39 15.29 -3.84 -5.58
CA LEU A 39 14.16 -3.07 -5.07
C LEU A 39 14.40 -1.56 -5.17
N ARG A 40 15.62 -1.07 -4.88
CA ARG A 40 15.97 0.35 -5.07
C ARG A 40 15.93 0.78 -6.53
N GLU A 41 16.39 -0.05 -7.45
CA GLU A 41 16.32 0.26 -8.88
C GLU A 41 14.87 0.32 -9.37
N LEU A 42 14.07 -0.67 -9.00
CA LEU A 42 12.66 -0.75 -9.37
C LEU A 42 11.86 0.42 -8.79
N SER A 43 12.11 0.79 -7.52
CA SER A 43 11.43 1.92 -6.89
C SER A 43 11.79 3.25 -7.55
N ARG A 44 13.06 3.48 -7.92
CA ARG A 44 13.46 4.67 -8.69
C ARG A 44 12.81 4.72 -10.07
N ARG A 45 12.75 3.59 -10.78
CA ARG A 45 12.10 3.53 -12.10
C ARG A 45 10.60 3.83 -12.01
N TRP A 46 9.93 3.34 -10.97
CA TRP A 46 8.51 3.60 -10.75
C TRP A 46 8.26 5.05 -10.29
N LEU A 47 8.84 5.45 -9.15
CA LEU A 47 8.56 6.73 -8.49
C LEU A 47 9.28 7.92 -9.14
N ARG A 48 10.40 7.68 -9.84
CA ARG A 48 11.26 8.72 -10.45
C ARG A 48 11.50 9.92 -9.52
N PRO A 49 12.09 9.70 -8.33
CA PRO A 49 12.33 10.77 -7.37
C PRO A 49 13.23 11.90 -7.89
N GLU A 50 13.93 11.68 -9.00
CA GLU A 50 14.71 12.69 -9.72
C GLU A 50 13.83 13.67 -10.53
N GLU A 51 12.63 13.24 -10.93
CA GLU A 51 11.68 14.04 -11.73
C GLU A 51 10.46 14.50 -10.91
N ARG A 52 10.21 13.91 -9.75
CA ARG A 52 9.00 14.12 -8.94
C ARG A 52 9.30 14.72 -7.57
N SER A 53 8.45 15.67 -7.16
CA SER A 53 8.47 16.19 -5.79
C SER A 53 7.99 15.12 -4.79
N LYS A 54 8.28 15.36 -3.50
CA LYS A 54 7.81 14.49 -2.42
C LYS A 54 6.30 14.33 -2.44
N GLU A 55 5.58 15.43 -2.66
CA GLU A 55 4.12 15.49 -2.71
C GLU A 55 3.59 14.64 -3.86
N GLN A 56 4.19 14.74 -5.05
CA GLN A 56 3.82 13.91 -6.21
C GLN A 56 4.08 12.42 -5.96
N ILE A 57 5.17 12.08 -5.26
CA ILE A 57 5.43 10.68 -4.85
C ILE A 57 4.36 10.21 -3.87
N MET A 58 4.00 11.03 -2.88
CA MET A 58 2.94 10.70 -1.93
C MET A 58 1.61 10.51 -2.64
N GLU A 59 1.24 11.39 -3.58
CA GLU A 59 0.04 11.24 -4.39
C GLU A 59 0.03 9.93 -5.18
N LEU A 60 1.14 9.50 -5.77
CA LEU A 60 1.22 8.21 -6.46
C LEU A 60 0.98 7.02 -5.50
N LEU A 61 1.51 7.10 -4.29
CA LEU A 61 1.28 6.07 -3.27
C LEU A 61 -0.18 6.07 -2.77
N VAL A 62 -0.77 7.25 -2.61
CA VAL A 62 -2.19 7.40 -2.25
C VAL A 62 -3.08 6.86 -3.36
N LEU A 63 -2.77 7.15 -4.63
CA LEU A 63 -3.49 6.63 -5.79
C LEU A 63 -3.44 5.09 -5.81
N GLU A 64 -2.25 4.51 -5.64
CA GLU A 64 -2.10 3.06 -5.50
C GLU A 64 -2.99 2.51 -4.38
N GLN A 65 -2.92 3.11 -3.20
CA GLN A 65 -3.67 2.64 -2.04
C GLN A 65 -5.16 2.77 -2.26
N PHE A 66 -5.62 3.90 -2.82
CA PHE A 66 -7.01 4.18 -3.16
C PHE A 66 -7.53 3.11 -4.12
N LEU A 67 -6.83 2.86 -5.23
CA LEU A 67 -7.24 1.83 -6.19
C LEU A 67 -7.29 0.43 -5.56
N SER A 68 -6.42 0.11 -4.60
CA SER A 68 -6.39 -1.20 -3.95
C SER A 68 -7.49 -1.46 -2.91
N ILE A 69 -8.12 -0.40 -2.37
CA ILE A 69 -9.17 -0.52 -1.33
C ILE A 69 -10.58 -0.31 -1.88
N LEU A 70 -10.70 0.10 -3.15
CA LEU A 70 -11.99 0.20 -3.80
C LEU A 70 -12.66 -1.19 -3.85
N PRO A 71 -13.98 -1.26 -3.63
CA PRO A 71 -14.76 -2.46 -3.93
C PRO A 71 -14.52 -2.93 -5.36
N GLU A 72 -14.54 -4.23 -5.61
CA GLU A 72 -14.18 -4.85 -6.91
C GLU A 72 -14.97 -4.25 -8.10
N ASP A 73 -16.25 -3.97 -7.92
CA ASP A 73 -17.11 -3.37 -8.95
C ASP A 73 -16.60 -2.00 -9.39
N ILE A 74 -16.21 -1.17 -8.42
CA ILE A 74 -15.68 0.18 -8.68
C ILE A 74 -14.23 0.06 -9.15
N GLN A 75 -13.44 -0.82 -8.54
CA GLN A 75 -12.04 -1.02 -8.86
C GLN A 75 -11.86 -1.43 -10.32
N SER A 76 -12.59 -2.44 -10.80
CA SER A 76 -12.53 -2.90 -12.19
C SER A 76 -12.92 -1.78 -13.16
N TRP A 77 -13.97 -1.02 -12.83
CA TRP A 77 -14.44 0.11 -13.65
C TRP A 77 -13.42 1.26 -13.72
N VAL A 78 -12.84 1.64 -12.58
CA VAL A 78 -11.82 2.70 -12.49
C VAL A 78 -10.53 2.24 -13.17
N TRP A 79 -10.14 0.98 -13.03
CA TRP A 79 -8.89 0.44 -13.58
C TRP A 79 -8.83 0.48 -15.11
N VAL A 80 -9.95 0.17 -15.78
CA VAL A 80 -10.07 0.24 -17.26
C VAL A 80 -9.81 1.66 -17.78
N ARG A 81 -10.08 2.68 -16.96
CA ARG A 81 -9.90 4.08 -17.33
C ARG A 81 -8.51 4.64 -17.00
N HIS A 82 -7.64 3.82 -16.40
CA HIS A 82 -6.24 4.13 -16.07
C HIS A 82 -6.02 5.55 -15.50
N PRO A 83 -6.57 5.87 -14.31
CA PRO A 83 -6.37 7.19 -13.73
C PRO A 83 -4.89 7.48 -13.47
N GLU A 84 -4.44 8.68 -13.85
CA GLU A 84 -3.07 9.13 -13.66
C GLU A 84 -2.91 10.00 -12.39
N SER A 85 -4.02 10.37 -11.74
CA SER A 85 -4.03 11.14 -10.49
C SER A 85 -5.11 10.67 -9.53
N CYS A 86 -4.92 10.95 -8.23
CA CYS A 86 -5.94 10.72 -7.21
C CYS A 86 -7.25 11.43 -7.56
N ALA A 87 -7.18 12.68 -8.02
CA ALA A 87 -8.37 13.45 -8.40
C ALA A 87 -9.16 12.76 -9.52
N GLN A 88 -8.47 12.24 -10.54
CA GLN A 88 -9.10 11.48 -11.61
C GLN A 88 -9.71 10.17 -11.10
N ALA A 89 -9.01 9.43 -10.25
CA ALA A 89 -9.51 8.18 -9.68
C ALA A 89 -10.75 8.39 -8.80
N VAL A 90 -10.78 9.46 -8.01
CA VAL A 90 -11.93 9.85 -7.18
C VAL A 90 -13.11 10.24 -8.05
N ALA A 91 -12.92 11.13 -9.02
CA ALA A 91 -14.00 11.54 -9.93
C ALA A 91 -14.60 10.33 -10.69
N LEU A 92 -13.74 9.38 -11.08
CA LEU A 92 -14.16 8.11 -11.66
C LEU A 92 -14.98 7.29 -10.66
N ALA A 93 -14.47 7.04 -9.46
CA ALA A 93 -15.17 6.28 -8.44
C ALA A 93 -16.52 6.92 -8.04
N GLU A 94 -16.62 8.24 -7.96
CA GLU A 94 -17.86 8.97 -7.66
C GLU A 94 -18.88 8.88 -8.80
N SER A 95 -18.42 8.81 -10.04
CA SER A 95 -19.28 8.62 -11.21
C SER A 95 -19.77 7.19 -11.41
N PHE A 96 -19.29 6.24 -10.59
CA PHE A 96 -19.76 4.87 -10.61
C PHE A 96 -21.20 4.80 -10.07
N GLN A 97 -22.11 4.26 -10.88
CA GLN A 97 -23.49 3.98 -10.47
C GLN A 97 -23.69 2.47 -10.39
N PRO A 98 -23.85 1.90 -9.18
CA PRO A 98 -24.23 0.50 -9.02
C PRO A 98 -25.63 0.31 -9.64
N GLY A 99 -25.74 -0.52 -10.69
CA GLY A 99 -27.04 -0.88 -11.30
C GLY A 99 -27.19 -0.60 -12.80
N ALA A 100 -26.20 -0.05 -13.49
CA ALA A 100 -26.20 0.00 -14.96
C ALA A 100 -25.65 -1.28 -15.63
N ALA A 101 -25.11 -2.21 -14.82
CA ALA A 101 -24.72 -3.54 -15.25
C ALA A 101 -25.69 -4.56 -14.61
N ASP A 102 -26.66 -4.99 -15.41
CA ASP A 102 -27.50 -6.21 -15.33
C ASP A 102 -28.07 -6.68 -13.97
N PRO A 103 -29.40 -6.88 -13.81
CA PRO A 103 -30.04 -7.31 -12.55
C PRO A 103 -29.74 -8.75 -12.07
N GLY A 104 -28.73 -9.44 -12.61
CA GLY A 104 -28.47 -10.86 -12.37
C GLY A 104 -27.24 -11.21 -11.53
N GLY A 105 -26.39 -10.23 -11.18
CA GLY A 105 -25.14 -10.49 -10.45
C GLY A 105 -25.32 -10.39 -8.94
N ILE A 106 -25.36 -11.54 -8.26
CA ILE A 106 -25.24 -11.62 -6.80
C ILE A 106 -23.78 -11.28 -6.45
N TRP A 107 -23.50 -10.03 -6.04
CA TRP A 107 -22.19 -9.64 -5.53
C TRP A 107 -22.25 -9.71 -4.00
N GLU A 108 -21.85 -10.86 -3.46
CA GLU A 108 -21.67 -11.02 -2.02
C GLU A 108 -20.53 -10.10 -1.54
N GLN A 109 -20.88 -9.19 -0.63
CA GLN A 109 -19.94 -8.30 0.04
C GLN A 109 -18.84 -9.09 0.74
N GLN A 110 -17.61 -9.03 0.20
CA GLN A 110 -16.46 -9.59 0.89
C GLN A 110 -15.86 -8.57 1.86
N VAL A 111 -16.06 -8.86 3.15
CA VAL A 111 -15.25 -8.36 4.26
C VAL A 111 -13.86 -8.98 4.14
N THR A 112 -12.84 -8.20 3.79
CA THR A 112 -11.46 -8.68 3.79
C THR A 112 -10.96 -8.81 5.25
N VAL A 113 -11.11 -10.01 5.81
CA VAL A 113 -10.46 -10.39 7.07
C VAL A 113 -8.96 -10.54 6.79
N ARG A 114 -8.14 -9.70 7.43
CA ARG A 114 -6.69 -9.92 7.48
C ARG A 114 -6.42 -11.04 8.48
N VAL A 115 -6.24 -12.27 7.99
CA VAL A 115 -5.80 -13.40 8.82
C VAL A 115 -4.37 -13.11 9.30
N LYS A 116 -4.19 -12.99 10.62
CA LYS A 116 -2.87 -13.17 11.25
C LYS A 116 -2.72 -14.65 11.58
N VAL A 117 -1.92 -15.38 10.82
CA VAL A 117 -1.42 -16.70 11.23
C VAL A 117 -0.18 -16.47 12.08
N GLY A 118 -0.22 -16.97 13.31
CA GLY A 118 0.89 -16.93 14.24
C GLY A 118 0.63 -17.83 15.44
N ASP A 119 0.28 -19.09 15.21
CA ASP A 119 0.41 -20.11 16.26
C ASP A 119 1.89 -20.48 16.38
N ARG A 120 2.50 -20.03 17.48
CA ARG A 120 3.65 -20.71 18.07
C ARG A 120 3.81 -20.27 19.52
N GLU A 121 3.13 -20.97 20.41
CA GLU A 121 3.54 -21.06 21.81
C GLU A 121 3.69 -22.52 22.24
N GLU A 122 4.42 -22.69 23.34
CA GLU A 122 4.97 -23.88 24.01
C GLU A 122 6.44 -24.23 23.65
N PRO A 123 7.29 -24.49 24.66
CA PRO A 123 6.94 -25.09 25.96
C PRO A 123 7.38 -24.29 27.20
N GLY A 124 6.65 -24.49 28.30
CA GLY A 124 7.04 -24.02 29.63
C GLY A 124 8.27 -24.72 30.24
N ASP A 125 8.91 -24.05 31.20
CA ASP A 125 9.38 -24.64 32.46
C ASP A 125 9.76 -23.56 33.51
N LEU A 126 9.12 -23.68 34.68
CA LEU A 126 9.49 -23.38 36.06
C LEU A 126 10.45 -22.21 36.45
N GLY A 127 9.94 -21.33 37.34
CA GLY A 127 10.73 -20.79 38.47
C GLY A 127 10.61 -19.29 38.77
N THR A 128 9.71 -18.90 39.68
CA THR A 128 9.91 -17.74 40.59
C THR A 128 10.73 -18.18 41.82
N PRO A 129 11.22 -17.31 42.73
CA PRO A 129 11.11 -15.84 42.87
C PRO A 129 12.53 -15.19 42.98
N THR A 130 12.74 -13.86 42.98
CA THR A 130 12.73 -13.00 44.18
C THR A 130 13.13 -11.56 43.77
N SER A 131 12.51 -10.56 44.39
CA SER A 131 12.94 -9.15 44.38
C SER A 131 14.27 -8.96 45.14
N PRO A 132 14.95 -7.81 44.99
CA PRO A 132 14.58 -6.68 45.85
C PRO A 132 14.49 -5.33 45.15
N SER A 133 13.62 -4.52 45.74
CA SER A 133 13.34 -3.11 45.49
C SER A 133 14.54 -2.22 45.83
N SER A 134 14.73 -1.14 45.06
CA SER A 134 15.46 0.08 45.47
C SER A 134 15.09 1.22 44.52
N GLU A 135 13.95 1.87 44.76
CA GLU A 135 13.70 3.26 44.34
C GLU A 135 14.35 4.21 45.36
N PRO A 136 15.12 5.23 44.95
CA PRO A 136 15.42 6.38 45.79
C PRO A 136 14.23 7.37 45.82
N PRO A 137 13.99 8.08 46.94
CA PRO A 137 12.80 8.91 47.12
C PRO A 137 12.93 10.31 46.52
N ARG A 138 11.75 10.95 46.46
CA ARG A 138 11.32 12.13 45.70
C ARG A 138 11.92 13.46 46.18
N GLU A 139 11.85 14.43 45.27
CA GLU A 139 12.04 15.88 45.48
C GLU A 139 11.09 16.44 46.56
N GLU A 140 11.63 17.26 47.47
CA GLU A 140 10.91 18.26 48.28
C GLU A 140 11.72 19.56 48.15
N GLU A 141 11.25 20.48 47.32
CA GLU A 141 10.52 21.70 47.69
C GLU A 141 11.38 22.77 48.39
N GLU A 142 11.73 23.78 47.60
CA GLU A 142 12.23 25.08 48.01
C GLU A 142 11.05 25.90 48.58
N PRO A 143 11.25 26.68 49.65
CA PRO A 143 11.01 28.11 49.47
C PRO A 143 12.05 29.00 50.20
N GLN A 144 12.48 30.04 49.50
CA GLN A 144 13.20 31.19 50.06
C GLN A 144 12.21 32.34 50.32
N GLU A 145 11.92 32.63 51.59
CA GLU A 145 11.98 33.96 52.25
C GLU A 145 11.54 33.87 53.72
#